data_AF-A0A3N4KGE0-F1
#
_entry.id   AF-A0A3N4KGE0-F1
#
_cell.length_a   1.000
_cell.length_b   1.000
_cell.length_c   1.000
_cell.angle_alpha   90.00
_cell.angle_beta   90.00
_cell.angle_gamma   90.00
#
_symmetry.space_group_name_H-M   'P 1'
#
loop_
_entity.id
_entity.type
_entity.pdbx_description
1 polymer ?
#
loop_
_entity_poly.entity_id
_entity_poly.type
_entity_poly.pdbx_seq_one_letter_code
_entity_poly.pdbx_strand_id
1 'polypeptide(L)'
;MPMPIVGRLHLLEYVALIFSFQFLIFEKVIRVITLALPSPLINFFYAKSRSLFNSLSPTRYTTVSHTKVEKDIVARVREADGFIELCEIWDQGNWRIEEHIVQTGDGYLLGLHRLVKKSTAEERNRNRGKEGNGGKKVVYLHHGLLMNSEVWVASLEKERCLPFVLAEKGFDVWCGNNRGNKYSKKSIHHPSTSTKFWNFSMDEFAFHDIPDSINYILETTKQKSLSYIGFSQGTAQAFATLSIHPALNKKVDVFIALAPAMSPAGLHNPIVDALMKTSPNIMFLFFGRKSILPSTTFWQSILYPPIFVRVIDFFLIFLFNWRGNNISLDQKIAAYSKLYSYASVKTVVHWFQIIRNRSFQMYDDDILSPIMAFSGKNFYKVAKFPTRNITTPIVLVYGGSDSLVDINVMLKELPGHTVAKEIEHYEHLDFLWARDVDKLVFPHVLEALELYSSGGEGKKLNGSASLRGRCLTAHHKTYSLPSYSEDEHTDTKDSALHFDSNPSRPSSSGSATMKIADHSMQHEMDGLYSSIKIPRGDKKRSGSVSSTFSTSSLGEAGMSPTSSRSLIGPGGITLGTGKPTAGVSTGLSIDESGE
;
A
#
# COMPACT_ATOMS: atom_id res chain seq x y z
N MET A 1 3.37 -35.01 -38.23
CA MET A 1 3.47 -33.70 -37.54
C MET A 1 3.34 -33.95 -36.04
N PRO A 2 4.38 -33.79 -35.23
CA PRO A 2 4.22 -33.88 -33.78
C PRO A 2 3.48 -32.62 -33.31
N MET A 3 2.36 -32.81 -32.61
CA MET A 3 1.63 -31.68 -32.02
C MET A 3 2.57 -30.94 -31.03
N PRO A 4 2.75 -29.60 -31.14
CA PRO A 4 3.77 -28.86 -30.39
C PRO A 4 3.57 -28.83 -28.87
N ILE A 5 2.49 -29.43 -28.38
CA ILE A 5 2.03 -29.36 -27.00
C ILE A 5 2.34 -30.65 -26.24
N VAL A 6 2.47 -31.80 -26.89
CA VAL A 6 2.64 -33.10 -26.21
C VAL A 6 4.13 -33.32 -25.92
N GLY A 7 4.52 -33.14 -24.65
CA GLY A 7 5.88 -33.44 -24.16
C GLY A 7 6.68 -32.27 -23.58
N ARG A 8 6.12 -31.04 -23.57
CA ARG A 8 6.80 -29.86 -22.99
C ARG A 8 6.36 -29.52 -21.56
N LEU A 9 5.23 -30.05 -21.11
CA LEU A 9 4.67 -29.75 -19.80
C LEU A 9 4.67 -31.02 -18.94
N HIS A 10 4.96 -30.89 -17.65
CA HIS A 10 4.79 -31.98 -16.70
C HIS A 10 3.30 -32.28 -16.47
N LEU A 11 2.96 -33.49 -16.02
CA LEU A 11 1.58 -33.88 -15.72
C LEU A 11 0.87 -32.86 -14.80
N LEU A 12 1.58 -32.36 -13.78
CA LEU A 12 1.07 -31.34 -12.87
C LEU A 12 0.80 -30.00 -13.57
N GLU A 13 1.57 -29.65 -14.59
CA GLU A 13 1.37 -28.43 -15.37
C GLU A 13 0.17 -28.58 -16.30
N TYR A 14 -0.07 -29.77 -16.88
CA TYR A 14 -1.31 -30.04 -17.60
C TYR A 14 -2.53 -29.99 -16.68
N VAL A 15 -2.45 -30.58 -15.48
CA VAL A 15 -3.54 -30.51 -14.49
C VAL A 15 -3.79 -29.06 -14.09
N ALA A 16 -2.74 -28.29 -13.80
CA ALA A 16 -2.86 -26.88 -13.47
C ALA A 16 -3.42 -26.06 -14.64
N LEU A 17 -3.05 -26.39 -15.88
CA LEU A 17 -3.55 -25.72 -17.08
C LEU A 17 -5.03 -26.04 -17.32
N ILE A 18 -5.46 -27.30 -17.19
CA ILE A 18 -6.87 -27.69 -17.26
C ILE A 18 -7.66 -26.98 -16.15
N PHE A 19 -7.19 -27.02 -14.91
CA PHE A 19 -7.83 -26.33 -13.79
C PHE A 19 -7.84 -24.81 -14.00
N SER A 20 -6.78 -24.22 -14.57
CA SER A 20 -6.72 -22.80 -14.91
C SER A 20 -7.77 -22.42 -15.94
N PHE A 21 -7.93 -23.20 -17.01
CA PHE A 21 -8.96 -22.94 -18.00
C PHE A 21 -10.36 -23.07 -17.41
N GLN A 22 -10.62 -24.10 -16.60
CA GLN A 22 -11.90 -24.26 -15.90
C GLN A 22 -12.17 -23.08 -14.96
N PHE A 23 -11.17 -22.67 -14.19
CA PHE A 23 -11.28 -21.54 -13.27
C PHE A 23 -11.46 -20.21 -13.99
N LEU A 24 -10.77 -19.96 -15.11
CA LEU A 24 -10.96 -18.75 -15.93
C LEU A 24 -12.34 -18.71 -16.58
N ILE A 25 -12.84 -19.85 -17.06
CA ILE A 25 -14.21 -19.95 -17.59
C ILE A 25 -15.19 -19.66 -16.46
N PHE A 26 -15.00 -20.26 -15.29
CA PHE A 26 -15.82 -20.05 -14.12
C PHE A 26 -15.80 -18.59 -13.63
N GLU A 27 -14.63 -17.95 -13.56
CA GLU A 27 -14.48 -16.54 -13.21
C GLU A 27 -15.21 -15.65 -14.23
N LYS A 28 -15.05 -15.91 -15.53
CA LYS A 28 -15.76 -15.16 -16.57
C LYS A 28 -17.27 -15.33 -16.47
N VAL A 29 -17.74 -16.56 -16.22
CA VAL A 29 -19.17 -16.86 -16.03
C VAL A 29 -19.70 -16.12 -14.82
N ILE A 30 -19.03 -16.21 -13.66
CA ILE A 30 -19.41 -15.47 -12.46
C ILE A 30 -19.42 -13.97 -12.76
N ARG A 31 -18.40 -13.42 -13.40
CA ARG A 31 -18.30 -12.00 -13.69
C ARG A 31 -19.42 -11.50 -14.61
N VAL A 32 -19.80 -12.29 -15.62
CA VAL A 32 -20.95 -11.98 -16.48
C VAL A 32 -22.25 -12.01 -15.67
N ILE A 33 -22.44 -13.04 -14.85
CA ILE A 33 -23.58 -13.17 -13.93
C ILE A 33 -23.63 -11.98 -12.96
N THR A 34 -22.49 -11.60 -12.37
CA THR A 34 -22.33 -10.45 -11.46
C THR A 34 -22.76 -9.15 -12.11
N LEU A 35 -22.34 -8.89 -13.34
CA LEU A 35 -22.68 -7.64 -14.05
C LEU A 35 -24.14 -7.62 -14.50
N ALA A 36 -24.75 -8.79 -14.70
CA ALA A 36 -26.11 -8.92 -15.21
C ALA A 36 -27.17 -9.08 -14.10
N LEU A 37 -26.78 -9.30 -12.83
CA LEU A 37 -27.72 -9.63 -11.76
C LEU A 37 -28.54 -8.40 -11.31
N PRO A 38 -29.88 -8.42 -11.46
CA PRO A 38 -30.75 -7.40 -10.90
C PRO A 38 -30.80 -7.46 -9.37
N SER A 39 -31.02 -6.31 -8.71
CA SER A 39 -31.12 -6.21 -7.25
C SER A 39 -32.11 -7.20 -6.59
N PRO A 40 -33.28 -7.52 -7.18
CA PRO A 40 -34.18 -8.55 -6.65
C PRO A 40 -33.54 -9.94 -6.52
N LEU A 41 -32.67 -10.32 -7.47
CA LEU A 41 -31.96 -11.59 -7.44
C LEU A 41 -30.85 -11.58 -6.39
N ILE A 42 -30.14 -10.45 -6.22
CA ILE A 42 -29.16 -10.26 -5.12
C ILE A 42 -29.85 -10.48 -3.78
N ASN A 43 -31.01 -9.85 -3.57
CA ASN A 43 -31.80 -9.99 -2.35
C ASN A 43 -32.30 -11.43 -2.13
N PHE A 44 -32.66 -12.15 -3.20
CA PHE A 44 -33.03 -13.57 -3.11
C PHE A 44 -31.88 -14.45 -2.63
N PHE A 45 -30.69 -14.32 -3.24
CA PHE A 45 -29.51 -15.09 -2.83
C PHE A 45 -29.06 -14.73 -1.42
N TYR A 46 -29.14 -13.46 -1.06
CA TYR A 46 -28.92 -13.01 0.31
C TYR A 46 -29.88 -13.69 1.30
N ALA A 47 -31.19 -13.70 1.01
CA ALA A 47 -32.18 -14.36 1.87
C ALA A 47 -31.96 -15.87 1.99
N LYS A 48 -31.62 -16.55 0.89
CA LYS A 48 -31.30 -17.98 0.89
C LYS A 48 -30.02 -18.31 1.65
N SER A 49 -28.96 -17.51 1.48
CA SER A 49 -27.71 -17.71 2.21
C SER A 49 -27.90 -17.52 3.72
N ARG A 50 -28.69 -16.52 4.13
CA ARG A 50 -29.09 -16.33 5.54
C ARG A 50 -29.87 -17.53 6.09
N SER A 51 -30.84 -18.04 5.34
CA SER A 51 -31.64 -19.22 5.75
C SER A 51 -30.75 -20.47 5.93
N LEU A 52 -29.83 -20.71 4.99
CA LEU A 52 -28.87 -21.80 5.07
C LEU A 52 -27.94 -21.67 6.30
N PHE A 53 -27.45 -20.46 6.56
CA PHE A 53 -26.59 -20.19 7.72
C PHE A 53 -27.30 -20.45 9.04
N ASN A 54 -28.54 -20.01 9.19
CA ASN A 54 -29.33 -20.22 10.40
C ASN A 54 -29.64 -21.71 10.66
N SER A 55 -29.72 -22.52 9.60
CA SER A 55 -29.97 -23.96 9.71
C SER A 55 -28.72 -24.76 10.12
N LEU A 56 -27.52 -24.31 9.75
CA LEU A 56 -26.29 -25.10 9.86
C LEU A 56 -25.27 -24.58 10.89
N SER A 57 -25.53 -23.46 11.57
CA SER A 57 -24.49 -22.77 12.36
C SER A 57 -24.51 -23.10 13.86
N PRO A 58 -23.34 -23.39 14.47
CA PRO A 58 -23.18 -23.46 15.92
C PRO A 58 -23.43 -22.10 16.60
N THR A 59 -23.91 -22.12 17.84
CA THR A 59 -24.30 -20.98 18.68
C THR A 59 -23.23 -19.88 18.83
N ARG A 60 -21.95 -20.21 18.66
CA ARG A 60 -20.82 -19.27 18.75
C ARG A 60 -20.80 -18.19 17.65
N TYR A 61 -21.55 -18.40 16.57
CA TYR A 61 -21.64 -17.46 15.44
C TYR A 61 -23.00 -16.77 15.32
N THR A 62 -23.92 -17.06 16.25
CA THR A 62 -25.23 -16.41 16.34
C THR A 62 -25.26 -15.31 17.40
N THR A 63 -24.24 -15.23 18.25
CA THR A 63 -24.06 -14.17 19.26
C THR A 63 -23.43 -12.93 18.60
N VAL A 64 -24.24 -12.26 17.77
CA VAL A 64 -24.01 -10.87 17.37
C VAL A 64 -24.44 -9.99 18.54
N SER A 65 -23.65 -8.97 18.87
CA SER A 65 -23.86 -7.92 19.89
C SER A 65 -25.19 -7.95 20.68
N HIS A 66 -25.11 -7.78 22.01
CA HIS A 66 -26.29 -7.84 22.87
C HIS A 66 -27.14 -6.56 22.88
N THR A 67 -26.59 -5.41 22.44
CA THR A 67 -27.27 -4.11 22.52
C THR A 67 -27.74 -3.59 21.15
N LYS A 68 -28.81 -2.78 21.13
CA LYS A 68 -29.32 -2.18 19.89
C LYS A 68 -28.33 -1.19 19.26
N VAL A 69 -27.57 -0.48 20.10
CA VAL A 69 -26.62 0.57 19.67
C VAL A 69 -25.42 -0.03 18.94
N GLU A 70 -24.81 -1.08 19.50
CA GLU A 70 -23.69 -1.77 18.86
C GLU A 70 -24.11 -2.40 17.52
N LYS A 71 -25.31 -2.99 17.42
CA LYS A 71 -25.84 -3.49 16.14
C LYS A 71 -26.00 -2.39 15.09
N ASP A 72 -26.41 -1.19 15.51
CA ASP A 72 -26.56 -0.04 14.62
C ASP A 72 -25.21 0.43 14.07
N ILE A 73 -24.19 0.55 14.92
CA ILE A 73 -22.84 0.93 14.50
C ILE A 73 -22.25 -0.12 13.54
N VAL A 74 -22.41 -1.41 13.84
CA VAL A 74 -21.98 -2.50 12.94
C VAL A 74 -22.62 -2.39 11.57
N ALA A 75 -23.93 -2.12 11.51
CA ALA A 75 -24.65 -1.94 10.26
C ALA A 75 -24.13 -0.70 9.50
N ARG A 76 -24.00 0.44 10.17
CA ARG A 76 -23.51 1.70 9.59
C ARG A 76 -22.10 1.56 9.00
N VAL A 77 -21.16 0.97 9.74
CA VAL A 77 -19.78 0.75 9.25
C VAL A 77 -19.77 -0.17 8.03
N ARG A 78 -20.55 -1.25 8.06
CA ARG A 78 -20.64 -2.19 6.93
C ARG A 78 -21.25 -1.54 5.69
N GLU A 79 -22.32 -0.76 5.88
CA GLU A 79 -23.13 -0.18 4.81
C GLU A 79 -22.56 1.14 4.25
N ALA A 80 -21.62 1.77 4.96
CA ALA A 80 -20.95 2.99 4.48
C ALA A 80 -20.35 2.81 3.08
N ASP A 81 -20.65 3.72 2.16
CA ASP A 81 -20.25 3.59 0.76
C ASP A 81 -18.74 3.73 0.55
N GLY A 82 -18.08 4.61 1.30
CA GLY A 82 -16.64 4.83 1.21
C GLY A 82 -16.02 5.43 2.47
N PHE A 83 -14.83 6.00 2.30
CA PHE A 83 -14.02 6.56 3.39
C PHE A 83 -14.68 7.75 4.05
N ILE A 84 -15.35 8.62 3.28
CA ILE A 84 -16.02 9.82 3.79
C ILE A 84 -17.15 9.40 4.73
N GLU A 85 -18.04 8.51 4.28
CA GLU A 85 -19.18 8.03 5.07
C GLU A 85 -18.71 7.29 6.33
N LEU A 86 -17.61 6.52 6.24
CA LEU A 86 -17.00 5.89 7.42
C LEU A 86 -16.52 6.92 8.45
N CYS A 87 -15.94 8.03 8.00
CA CYS A 87 -15.52 9.10 8.88
C CYS A 87 -16.71 9.85 9.49
N GLU A 88 -17.77 10.09 8.71
CA GLU A 88 -19.00 10.74 9.15
C GLU A 88 -19.76 9.96 10.24
N ILE A 89 -19.53 8.64 10.37
CA ILE A 89 -20.07 7.86 11.49
C ILE A 89 -19.62 8.43 12.84
N TRP A 90 -18.40 8.95 12.89
CA TRP A 90 -17.72 9.43 14.09
C TRP A 90 -17.59 10.95 14.15
N ASP A 91 -17.77 11.65 13.02
CA ASP A 91 -17.66 13.10 12.98
C ASP A 91 -18.88 13.79 13.60
N GLN A 92 -18.62 14.57 14.64
CA GLN A 92 -19.62 15.43 15.30
C GLN A 92 -19.53 16.88 14.78
N GLY A 93 -19.12 17.06 13.51
CA GLY A 93 -18.86 18.34 12.87
C GLY A 93 -17.49 18.94 13.17
N ASN A 94 -16.60 18.18 13.82
CA ASN A 94 -15.29 18.63 14.27
C ASN A 94 -14.20 18.46 13.22
N TRP A 95 -14.43 17.64 12.20
CA TRP A 95 -13.40 17.28 11.24
C TRP A 95 -13.73 17.78 9.84
N ARG A 96 -12.68 17.95 9.06
CA ARG A 96 -12.74 18.21 7.63
C ARG A 96 -12.15 16.99 6.95
N ILE A 97 -12.99 16.37 6.13
CA ILE A 97 -12.68 15.14 5.42
C ILE A 97 -12.65 15.52 3.94
N GLU A 98 -11.52 15.32 3.28
CA GLU A 98 -11.28 15.77 1.90
C GLU A 98 -10.82 14.59 1.04
N GLU A 99 -11.24 14.57 -0.23
CA GLU A 99 -10.70 13.69 -1.26
C GLU A 99 -9.78 14.49 -2.18
N HIS A 100 -8.65 13.90 -2.54
CA HIS A 100 -7.66 14.51 -3.41
C HIS A 100 -7.29 13.55 -4.53
N ILE A 101 -7.20 14.06 -5.76
CA ILE A 101 -6.72 13.28 -6.91
C ILE A 101 -5.26 13.65 -7.18
N VAL A 102 -4.38 12.65 -7.09
CA VAL A 102 -2.95 12.77 -7.39
C VAL A 102 -2.66 12.06 -8.71
N GLN A 103 -2.03 12.76 -9.65
CA GLN A 103 -1.58 12.13 -10.89
C GLN A 103 -0.12 11.69 -10.74
N THR A 104 0.15 10.41 -11.00
CA THR A 104 1.51 9.88 -11.00
C THR A 104 2.27 10.27 -12.26
N GLY A 105 3.61 10.20 -12.22
CA GLY A 105 4.47 10.47 -13.38
C GLY A 105 4.16 9.60 -14.61
N ASP A 106 3.67 8.37 -14.39
CA ASP A 106 3.22 7.45 -15.44
C ASP A 106 1.70 7.46 -15.68
N GLY A 107 1.00 8.48 -15.17
CA GLY A 107 -0.36 8.82 -15.59
C GLY A 107 -1.50 8.05 -14.90
N TYR A 108 -1.27 7.41 -13.75
CA TYR A 108 -2.36 6.91 -12.90
C TYR A 108 -2.95 8.04 -12.05
N LEU A 109 -4.25 7.98 -11.77
CA LEU A 109 -4.93 8.91 -10.89
C LEU A 109 -5.24 8.21 -9.57
N LEU A 110 -4.58 8.64 -8.50
CA LEU A 110 -4.71 8.10 -7.16
C LEU A 110 -5.67 8.95 -6.33
N GLY A 111 -6.68 8.32 -5.73
CA GLY A 111 -7.56 8.97 -4.78
C GLY A 111 -6.96 8.94 -3.37
N LEU A 112 -6.48 10.06 -2.85
CA LEU A 112 -6.01 10.21 -1.48
C LEU A 112 -7.13 10.77 -0.61
N HIS A 113 -7.19 10.32 0.64
CA HIS A 113 -8.11 10.89 1.62
C HIS A 113 -7.34 11.68 2.66
N ARG A 114 -7.91 12.81 3.09
CA ARG A 114 -7.35 13.65 4.14
C ARG A 114 -8.37 13.84 5.24
N LEU A 115 -7.89 13.71 6.47
CA LEU A 115 -8.65 13.96 7.68
C LEU A 115 -7.89 14.98 8.53
N VAL A 116 -8.52 16.12 8.77
CA VAL A 116 -7.95 17.19 9.60
C VAL A 116 -8.99 17.75 10.55
N LYS A 117 -8.63 17.91 11.82
CA LYS A 117 -9.48 18.59 12.81
C LYS A 117 -9.69 20.05 12.40
N LYS A 118 -10.93 20.56 12.41
CA LYS A 118 -11.22 21.97 12.16
C LYS A 118 -10.60 22.80 13.29
N SER A 119 -9.91 23.89 12.93
CA SER A 119 -9.37 24.80 13.94
C SER A 119 -10.50 25.59 14.59
N THR A 120 -10.51 25.63 15.93
CA THR A 120 -11.49 26.44 16.68
C THR A 120 -11.27 27.94 16.40
N ALA A 121 -12.27 28.78 16.70
CA ALA A 121 -12.11 30.24 16.60
C ALA A 121 -10.95 30.74 17.49
N GLU A 122 -10.77 30.13 18.66
CA GLU A 122 -9.67 30.42 19.57
C GLU A 122 -8.30 29.99 19.02
N GLU A 123 -8.19 28.80 18.41
CA GLU A 123 -6.95 28.34 17.77
C GLU A 123 -6.57 29.21 16.57
N ARG A 124 -7.56 29.65 15.78
CA ARG A 124 -7.35 30.61 14.69
C ARG A 124 -6.86 31.96 15.20
N ASN A 125 -7.39 32.43 16.33
CA ASN A 125 -6.95 33.69 16.94
C ASN A 125 -5.56 33.58 17.61
N ARG A 126 -5.22 32.44 18.23
CA ARG A 126 -3.87 32.21 18.80
C ARG A 126 -2.80 32.04 17.72
N ASN A 127 -3.16 31.51 16.56
CA ASN A 127 -2.23 31.30 15.44
C ASN A 127 -2.14 32.48 14.47
N ARG A 128 -2.99 33.50 14.61
CA ARG A 128 -3.04 34.72 13.78
C ARG A 128 -1.78 35.61 13.83
N GLY A 129 -0.79 35.25 14.64
CA GLY A 129 0.55 35.88 14.68
C GLY A 129 1.71 34.88 14.53
N LYS A 130 1.42 33.60 14.27
CA LYS A 130 2.39 32.51 14.06
C LYS A 130 2.33 31.96 12.63
N GLU A 131 1.88 32.77 11.67
CA GLU A 131 1.81 32.40 10.25
C GLU A 131 3.17 32.09 9.61
N GLY A 132 4.27 32.24 10.36
CA GLY A 132 5.63 31.84 9.96
C GLY A 132 6.14 30.51 10.54
N ASN A 133 5.42 29.82 11.42
CA ASN A 133 5.86 28.54 11.98
C ASN A 133 4.90 27.41 11.55
N GLY A 134 5.41 26.54 10.66
CA GLY A 134 4.69 25.63 9.77
C GLY A 134 3.46 24.95 10.38
N GLY A 135 2.43 24.75 9.56
CA GLY A 135 1.11 24.24 9.95
C GLY A 135 1.12 22.88 10.68
N LYS A 136 -0.05 22.23 10.76
CA LYS A 136 -0.16 20.91 11.40
C LYS A 136 0.85 19.92 10.80
N LYS A 137 1.53 19.16 11.67
CA LYS A 137 2.46 18.10 11.24
C LYS A 137 1.68 17.06 10.46
N VAL A 138 2.29 16.53 9.40
CA VAL A 138 1.61 15.65 8.46
C VAL A 138 1.96 14.20 8.75
N VAL A 139 0.95 13.33 8.76
CA VAL A 139 1.12 11.88 8.83
C VAL A 139 0.46 11.25 7.61
N TYR A 140 1.22 10.42 6.90
CA TYR A 140 0.74 9.67 5.74
C TYR A 140 0.63 8.19 6.08
N LEU A 141 -0.59 7.65 6.04
CA LEU A 141 -0.90 6.24 6.29
C LEU A 141 -1.10 5.51 4.97
N HIS A 142 -0.51 4.31 4.84
CA HIS A 142 -0.62 3.51 3.61
C HIS A 142 -0.94 2.04 3.87
N HIS A 143 -1.95 1.54 3.18
CA HIS A 143 -2.58 0.24 3.44
C HIS A 143 -1.78 -0.97 2.88
N GLY A 144 -2.25 -2.17 3.22
CA GLY A 144 -1.67 -3.45 2.81
C GLY A 144 -2.06 -3.95 1.42
N LEU A 145 -1.66 -5.18 1.09
CA LEU A 145 -1.99 -5.85 -0.17
C LEU A 145 -3.49 -6.15 -0.24
N LEU A 146 -4.11 -5.92 -1.42
CA LEU A 146 -5.55 -6.11 -1.64
C LEU A 146 -6.44 -5.25 -0.72
N MET A 147 -5.96 -4.09 -0.29
CA MET A 147 -6.71 -3.17 0.58
C MET A 147 -6.90 -1.80 -0.06
N ASN A 148 -7.57 -0.93 0.68
CA ASN A 148 -7.72 0.49 0.40
C ASN A 148 -7.71 1.27 1.73
N SER A 149 -7.78 2.60 1.69
CA SER A 149 -7.69 3.44 2.90
C SER A 149 -8.82 3.28 3.92
N GLU A 150 -9.96 2.68 3.56
CA GLU A 150 -11.08 2.44 4.50
C GLU A 150 -10.67 1.56 5.69
N VAL A 151 -9.67 0.69 5.52
CA VAL A 151 -9.24 -0.24 6.58
C VAL A 151 -8.80 0.48 7.86
N TRP A 152 -8.31 1.72 7.73
CA TRP A 152 -7.86 2.54 8.85
C TRP A 152 -9.00 3.12 9.70
N VAL A 153 -10.22 3.20 9.15
CA VAL A 153 -11.38 3.85 9.76
C VAL A 153 -12.58 2.91 9.90
N ALA A 154 -12.40 1.62 9.66
CA ALA A 154 -13.44 0.59 9.74
C ALA A 154 -13.63 -0.02 11.15
N SER A 155 -13.07 0.59 12.20
CA SER A 155 -13.27 0.11 13.59
C SER A 155 -14.64 0.51 14.13
N LEU A 156 -15.18 -0.33 15.02
CA LEU A 156 -16.43 -0.06 15.75
C LEU A 156 -16.27 0.92 16.91
N GLU A 157 -15.04 1.31 17.25
CA GLU A 157 -14.73 2.27 18.29
C GLU A 157 -13.78 3.32 17.73
N LYS A 158 -14.14 4.60 17.88
CA LYS A 158 -13.40 5.74 17.33
C LYS A 158 -11.95 5.78 17.85
N GLU A 159 -11.75 5.48 19.12
CA GLU A 159 -10.46 5.48 19.81
C GLU A 159 -9.52 4.38 19.29
N ARG A 160 -10.06 3.38 18.56
CA ARG A 160 -9.31 2.32 17.89
C ARG A 160 -9.09 2.58 16.40
N CYS A 161 -9.44 3.76 15.89
CA CYS A 161 -9.08 4.20 14.55
C CYS A 161 -7.88 5.15 14.63
N LEU A 162 -6.72 4.69 14.16
CA LEU A 162 -5.48 5.46 14.23
C LEU A 162 -5.59 6.87 13.61
N PRO A 163 -6.24 7.07 12.43
CA PRO A 163 -6.42 8.42 11.88
C PRO A 163 -7.16 9.38 12.81
N PHE A 164 -8.17 8.92 13.53
CA PHE A 164 -8.95 9.75 14.45
C PHE A 164 -8.13 10.16 15.66
N VAL A 165 -7.39 9.22 16.25
CA VAL A 165 -6.47 9.49 17.37
C VAL A 165 -5.39 10.50 16.98
N LEU A 166 -4.84 10.38 15.77
CA LEU A 166 -3.85 11.32 15.24
C LEU A 166 -4.45 12.70 14.98
N ALA A 167 -5.61 12.78 14.35
CA ALA A 167 -6.29 14.06 14.08
C ALA A 167 -6.67 14.78 15.39
N GLU A 168 -7.07 14.05 16.43
CA GLU A 168 -7.35 14.61 17.76
C GLU A 168 -6.11 15.17 18.44
N LYS A 169 -4.95 14.55 18.21
CA LYS A 169 -3.63 15.05 18.64
C LYS A 169 -3.08 16.18 17.77
N GLY A 170 -3.85 16.67 16.81
CA GLY A 170 -3.53 17.85 16.02
C GLY A 170 -2.71 17.59 14.76
N PHE A 171 -2.53 16.33 14.36
CA PHE A 171 -1.92 15.99 13.08
C PHE A 171 -2.86 16.28 11.90
N ASP A 172 -2.27 16.53 10.74
CA ASP A 172 -2.92 16.52 9.44
C ASP A 172 -2.73 15.14 8.81
N VAL A 173 -3.80 14.36 8.75
CA VAL A 173 -3.73 12.93 8.46
C VAL A 173 -4.13 12.66 7.02
N TRP A 174 -3.26 11.97 6.29
CA TRP A 174 -3.47 11.57 4.91
C TRP A 174 -3.46 10.05 4.80
N CYS A 175 -4.38 9.49 4.01
CA CYS A 175 -4.48 8.05 3.75
C CYS A 175 -4.35 7.80 2.25
N GLY A 176 -3.31 7.04 1.87
CA GLY A 176 -3.01 6.71 0.48
C GLY A 176 -3.81 5.53 -0.05
N ASN A 177 -3.86 5.43 -1.38
CA ASN A 177 -4.49 4.33 -2.10
C ASN A 177 -3.63 3.92 -3.30
N ASN A 178 -3.28 2.64 -3.39
CA ASN A 178 -2.53 2.08 -4.52
C ASN A 178 -3.30 2.18 -5.83
N ARG A 179 -2.59 2.44 -6.94
CA ARG A 179 -3.12 2.28 -8.29
C ARG A 179 -3.90 0.96 -8.47
N GLY A 180 -5.02 1.05 -9.15
CA GLY A 180 -5.92 -0.07 -9.45
C GLY A 180 -6.93 -0.43 -8.36
N ASN A 181 -6.76 0.01 -7.11
CA ASN A 181 -7.72 -0.26 -6.03
C ASN A 181 -9.04 0.52 -6.21
N LYS A 182 -9.98 0.40 -5.26
CA LYS A 182 -11.31 1.04 -5.29
C LYS A 182 -11.28 2.54 -5.63
N TYR A 183 -10.30 3.27 -5.10
CA TYR A 183 -10.20 4.74 -5.22
C TYR A 183 -9.23 5.21 -6.31
N SER A 184 -8.42 4.31 -6.87
CA SER A 184 -7.34 4.66 -7.80
C SER A 184 -7.40 3.86 -9.11
N LYS A 185 -8.61 3.57 -9.60
CA LYS A 185 -8.86 2.74 -10.80
C LYS A 185 -8.99 3.54 -12.11
N LYS A 186 -8.18 4.59 -12.26
CA LYS A 186 -8.20 5.46 -13.46
C LYS A 186 -6.76 5.81 -13.89
N SER A 187 -6.54 5.88 -15.19
CA SER A 187 -5.30 6.35 -15.81
C SER A 187 -5.65 7.19 -17.04
N ILE A 188 -4.77 8.13 -17.40
CA ILE A 188 -4.90 8.96 -18.61
C ILE A 188 -4.42 8.22 -19.88
N HIS A 189 -3.63 7.16 -19.73
CA HIS A 189 -3.06 6.43 -20.87
C HIS A 189 -3.86 5.17 -21.24
N HIS A 190 -4.38 4.45 -20.24
CA HIS A 190 -5.00 3.15 -20.45
C HIS A 190 -6.31 3.01 -19.65
N PRO A 191 -7.39 2.49 -20.27
CA PRO A 191 -8.62 2.19 -19.53
C PRO A 191 -8.42 0.97 -18.64
N SER A 192 -9.12 0.91 -17.50
CA SER A 192 -9.03 -0.18 -16.52
C SER A 192 -9.54 -1.53 -17.03
N THR A 193 -10.19 -1.56 -18.19
CA THR A 193 -10.58 -2.78 -18.91
C THR A 193 -9.41 -3.43 -19.68
N SER A 194 -8.34 -2.68 -19.96
CA SER A 194 -7.15 -3.16 -20.68
C SER A 194 -6.18 -3.89 -19.77
N THR A 195 -5.37 -4.81 -20.31
CA THR A 195 -4.29 -5.46 -19.55
C THR A 195 -3.14 -4.51 -19.23
N LYS A 196 -2.88 -3.52 -20.09
CA LYS A 196 -1.82 -2.50 -19.89
C LYS A 196 -2.03 -1.70 -18.60
N PHE A 197 -3.28 -1.40 -18.24
CA PHE A 197 -3.62 -0.74 -16.97
C PHE A 197 -3.26 -1.56 -15.73
N TRP A 198 -3.19 -2.89 -15.82
CA TRP A 198 -2.89 -3.76 -14.68
C TRP A 198 -1.44 -4.26 -14.68
N ASN A 199 -0.60 -3.73 -15.57
CA ASN A 199 0.79 -4.14 -15.69
C ASN A 199 1.68 -3.33 -14.72
N PHE A 200 1.43 -3.49 -13.42
CA PHE A 200 2.20 -2.84 -12.36
C PHE A 200 2.44 -3.78 -11.18
N SER A 201 3.44 -3.48 -10.35
CA SER A 201 3.89 -4.26 -9.19
C SER A 201 4.53 -3.34 -8.12
N MET A 202 5.34 -3.91 -7.21
CA MET A 202 6.10 -3.13 -6.22
C MET A 202 6.93 -2.00 -6.85
N ASP A 203 7.49 -2.24 -8.04
CA ASP A 203 8.36 -1.30 -8.74
C ASP A 203 7.64 0.00 -9.04
N GLU A 204 6.47 -0.06 -9.66
CA GLU A 204 5.69 1.13 -9.98
C GLU A 204 5.17 1.85 -8.73
N PHE A 205 4.83 1.12 -7.66
CA PHE A 205 4.50 1.78 -6.39
C PHE A 205 5.70 2.58 -5.86
N ALA A 206 6.90 2.00 -5.98
CA ALA A 206 8.13 2.58 -5.47
C ALA A 206 8.59 3.79 -6.29
N PHE A 207 8.50 3.72 -7.62
CA PHE A 207 8.93 4.77 -8.54
C PHE A 207 7.95 5.93 -8.66
N HIS A 208 6.65 5.67 -8.45
CA HIS A 208 5.60 6.63 -8.79
C HIS A 208 4.63 6.88 -7.64
N ASP A 209 3.86 5.87 -7.20
CA ASP A 209 2.72 6.10 -6.29
C ASP A 209 3.13 6.79 -4.99
N ILE A 210 4.13 6.24 -4.30
CA ILE A 210 4.58 6.78 -3.01
C ILE A 210 5.29 8.14 -3.18
N PRO A 211 6.29 8.31 -4.07
CA PRO A 211 6.92 9.62 -4.30
C PRO A 211 5.92 10.72 -4.68
N ASP A 212 5.03 10.45 -5.63
CA ASP A 212 4.09 11.45 -6.16
C ASP A 212 3.04 11.82 -5.10
N SER A 213 2.57 10.84 -4.33
CA SER A 213 1.69 11.08 -3.17
C SER A 213 2.36 11.96 -2.12
N ILE A 214 3.59 11.64 -1.71
CA ILE A 214 4.31 12.44 -0.71
C ILE A 214 4.56 13.86 -1.22
N ASN A 215 5.00 14.02 -2.47
CA ASN A 215 5.22 15.34 -3.04
C ASN A 215 3.93 16.18 -3.08
N TYR A 216 2.83 15.59 -3.55
CA TYR A 216 1.53 16.26 -3.57
C TYR A 216 1.08 16.71 -2.18
N ILE A 217 1.24 15.84 -1.17
CA ILE A 217 0.88 16.16 0.22
C ILE A 217 1.72 17.33 0.73
N LEU A 218 3.04 17.30 0.55
CA LEU A 218 3.93 18.36 1.01
C LEU A 218 3.67 19.69 0.29
N GLU A 219 3.39 19.64 -1.01
CA GLU A 219 3.00 20.81 -1.80
C GLU A 219 1.66 21.40 -1.36
N THR A 220 0.69 20.55 -1.03
CA THR A 220 -0.64 20.97 -0.58
C THR A 220 -0.60 21.57 0.82
N THR A 221 0.16 20.95 1.72
CA THR A 221 0.24 21.33 3.14
C THR A 221 1.31 22.40 3.42
N LYS A 222 2.21 22.64 2.45
CA LYS A 222 3.41 23.49 2.58
C LYS A 222 4.39 23.04 3.67
N GLN A 223 4.28 21.79 4.10
CA GLN A 223 5.26 21.18 5.01
C GLN A 223 6.53 20.77 4.26
N LYS A 224 7.65 20.77 4.97
CA LYS A 224 8.94 20.32 4.42
C LYS A 224 9.09 18.79 4.44
N SER A 225 8.41 18.15 5.38
CA SER A 225 8.47 16.72 5.62
C SER A 225 7.17 16.21 6.24
N LEU A 226 7.01 14.88 6.24
CA LEU A 226 5.90 14.18 6.86
C LEU A 226 6.37 12.90 7.55
N SER A 227 5.55 12.33 8.43
CA SER A 227 5.79 10.99 8.99
C SER A 227 5.03 9.93 8.18
N TYR A 228 5.68 8.81 7.85
CA TYR A 228 5.06 7.71 7.09
C TYR A 228 4.67 6.57 8.03
N ILE A 229 3.44 6.09 7.94
CA ILE A 229 2.95 4.90 8.63
C ILE A 229 2.47 3.89 7.60
N GLY A 230 3.18 2.78 7.47
CA GLY A 230 2.80 1.70 6.56
C GLY A 230 2.18 0.52 7.32
N PHE A 231 1.23 -0.16 6.69
CA PHE A 231 0.77 -1.48 7.13
C PHE A 231 1.05 -2.54 6.05
N SER A 232 1.64 -3.69 6.42
CA SER A 232 1.84 -4.82 5.50
C SER A 232 2.55 -4.39 4.21
N GLN A 233 1.99 -4.62 3.02
CA GLN A 233 2.56 -4.13 1.74
C GLN A 233 2.82 -2.61 1.72
N GLY A 234 2.08 -1.79 2.47
CA GLY A 234 2.38 -0.37 2.59
C GLY A 234 3.78 -0.11 3.18
N THR A 235 4.25 -1.00 4.08
CA THR A 235 5.62 -0.94 4.59
C THR A 235 6.64 -1.31 3.51
N ALA A 236 6.37 -2.35 2.72
CA ALA A 236 7.23 -2.79 1.63
C ALA A 236 7.42 -1.68 0.59
N GLN A 237 6.33 -0.98 0.25
CA GLN A 237 6.38 0.17 -0.66
C GLN A 237 7.30 1.27 -0.10
N ALA A 238 7.18 1.62 1.19
CA ALA A 238 8.09 2.59 1.80
C ALA A 238 9.56 2.11 1.84
N PHE A 239 9.83 0.85 2.17
CA PHE A 239 11.19 0.30 2.11
C PHE A 239 11.77 0.41 0.70
N ALA A 240 11.00 0.00 -0.32
CA ALA A 240 11.41 0.09 -1.72
C ALA A 240 11.68 1.54 -2.12
N THR A 241 10.71 2.44 -1.93
CA THR A 241 10.83 3.85 -2.29
C THR A 241 12.00 4.55 -1.60
N LEU A 242 12.10 4.43 -0.27
CA LEU A 242 13.15 5.14 0.49
C LEU A 242 14.54 4.60 0.16
N SER A 243 14.66 3.33 -0.25
CA SER A 243 15.95 2.75 -0.63
C SER A 243 16.50 3.29 -1.96
N ILE A 244 15.63 3.71 -2.88
CA ILE A 244 15.99 4.16 -4.24
C ILE A 244 15.83 5.67 -4.45
N HIS A 245 15.21 6.40 -3.52
CA HIS A 245 15.04 7.86 -3.58
C HIS A 245 15.75 8.57 -2.41
N PRO A 246 17.07 8.86 -2.50
CA PRO A 246 17.81 9.53 -1.43
C PRO A 246 17.24 10.89 -1.01
N ALA A 247 16.70 11.66 -1.96
CA ALA A 247 16.08 12.96 -1.66
C ALA A 247 14.79 12.82 -0.83
N LEU A 248 14.04 11.73 -1.00
CA LEU A 248 12.80 11.49 -0.27
C LEU A 248 13.06 11.16 1.20
N ASN A 249 14.22 10.60 1.54
CA ASN A 249 14.59 10.34 2.94
C ASN A 249 14.64 11.63 3.77
N LYS A 250 14.93 12.78 3.14
CA LYS A 250 14.90 14.10 3.80
C LYS A 250 13.50 14.67 3.99
N LYS A 251 12.51 14.09 3.30
CA LYS A 251 11.09 14.49 3.32
C LYS A 251 10.25 13.58 4.22
N VAL A 252 10.84 12.50 4.76
CA VAL A 252 10.16 11.58 5.68
C VAL A 252 10.87 11.66 7.04
N ASP A 253 10.18 12.20 8.05
CA ASP A 253 10.72 12.41 9.41
C ASP A 253 10.99 11.09 10.12
N VAL A 254 10.05 10.15 9.98
CA VAL A 254 10.12 8.79 10.50
C VAL A 254 9.26 7.88 9.64
N PHE A 255 9.73 6.65 9.45
CA PHE A 255 8.97 5.57 8.89
C PHE A 255 8.59 4.58 9.98
N ILE A 256 7.29 4.50 10.28
CA ILE A 256 6.70 3.57 11.23
C ILE A 256 6.06 2.41 10.44
N ALA A 257 6.54 1.20 10.64
CA ALA A 257 6.12 0.02 9.88
C ALA A 257 5.33 -0.93 10.78
N LEU A 258 4.02 -1.04 10.54
CA LEU A 258 3.11 -1.94 11.24
C LEU A 258 2.96 -3.26 10.47
N ALA A 259 3.17 -4.39 11.15
CA ALA A 259 3.20 -5.72 10.52
C ALA A 259 4.07 -5.73 9.23
N PRO A 260 5.37 -5.40 9.35
CA PRO A 260 6.20 -5.09 8.19
C PRO A 260 6.39 -6.30 7.26
N ALA A 261 6.36 -6.06 5.95
CA ALA A 261 6.57 -7.09 4.94
C ALA A 261 7.79 -6.73 4.08
N MET A 262 8.72 -7.67 3.90
CA MET A 262 9.89 -7.48 3.04
C MET A 262 10.23 -8.75 2.28
N SER A 263 10.70 -9.80 2.94
CA SER A 263 10.96 -11.11 2.32
C SER A 263 10.42 -12.24 3.19
N PRO A 264 9.10 -12.47 3.20
CA PRO A 264 8.50 -13.53 4.02
C PRO A 264 9.09 -14.89 3.68
N ALA A 265 9.23 -15.77 4.69
CA ALA A 265 9.80 -17.10 4.52
C ALA A 265 8.96 -17.99 3.57
N GLY A 266 7.65 -17.74 3.52
CA GLY A 266 6.69 -18.48 2.71
C GLY A 266 5.27 -18.33 3.22
N LEU A 267 4.34 -19.01 2.56
CA LEU A 267 3.00 -19.23 3.09
C LEU A 267 3.01 -20.38 4.11
N HIS A 268 2.05 -20.37 5.04
CA HIS A 268 1.92 -21.46 6.01
C HIS A 268 1.51 -22.78 5.34
N ASN A 269 0.67 -22.71 4.31
CA ASN A 269 0.27 -23.91 3.57
C ASN A 269 1.42 -24.42 2.70
N PRO A 270 1.99 -25.62 2.98
CA PRO A 270 3.18 -26.09 2.27
C PRO A 270 2.91 -26.41 0.79
N ILE A 271 1.70 -26.81 0.44
CA ILE A 271 1.33 -27.17 -0.94
C ILE A 271 1.24 -25.89 -1.79
N VAL A 272 0.52 -24.89 -1.28
CA VAL A 272 0.39 -23.60 -1.97
C VAL A 272 1.75 -22.90 -2.03
N ASP A 273 2.50 -22.91 -0.93
CA ASP A 273 3.86 -22.35 -0.87
C ASP A 273 4.78 -23.00 -1.91
N ALA A 274 4.82 -24.33 -1.98
CA ALA A 274 5.63 -25.05 -2.96
C ALA A 274 5.22 -24.73 -4.40
N LEU A 275 3.92 -24.71 -4.70
CA LEU A 275 3.42 -24.40 -6.04
C LEU A 275 3.81 -22.99 -6.47
N MET A 276 3.59 -22.01 -5.59
CA MET A 276 3.86 -20.60 -5.88
C MET A 276 5.35 -20.29 -5.97
N LYS A 277 6.19 -20.93 -5.14
CA LYS A 277 7.65 -20.81 -5.25
C LYS A 277 8.19 -21.47 -6.52
N THR A 278 7.59 -22.56 -6.98
CA THR A 278 8.04 -23.26 -8.19
C THR A 278 7.71 -22.46 -9.46
N SER A 279 6.49 -21.92 -9.55
CA SER A 279 6.04 -21.18 -10.72
C SER A 279 5.15 -19.99 -10.35
N PRO A 280 5.72 -18.84 -9.93
CA PRO A 280 4.94 -17.63 -9.64
C PRO A 280 4.00 -17.23 -10.78
N ASN A 281 4.45 -17.41 -12.03
CA ASN A 281 3.70 -17.06 -13.24
C ASN A 281 2.43 -17.90 -13.45
N ILE A 282 2.27 -19.03 -12.75
CA ILE A 282 1.03 -19.82 -12.79
C ILE A 282 -0.18 -19.00 -12.37
N MET A 283 0.03 -17.95 -11.57
CA MET A 283 -1.02 -16.99 -11.19
C MET A 283 -1.62 -16.28 -12.40
N PHE A 284 -0.86 -16.01 -13.46
CA PHE A 284 -1.40 -15.43 -14.69
C PHE A 284 -2.30 -16.43 -15.45
N LEU A 285 -2.08 -17.74 -15.28
CA LEU A 285 -2.96 -18.77 -15.85
C LEU A 285 -4.27 -18.84 -15.08
N PHE A 286 -4.24 -18.78 -13.74
CA PHE A 286 -5.47 -18.82 -12.94
C PHE A 286 -6.28 -17.52 -12.97
N PHE A 287 -5.62 -16.38 -12.83
CA PHE A 287 -6.30 -15.10 -12.60
C PHE A 287 -6.25 -14.14 -13.81
N GLY A 288 -5.59 -14.55 -14.90
CA GLY A 288 -5.34 -13.70 -16.05
C GLY A 288 -4.33 -12.59 -15.74
N ARG A 289 -4.29 -11.55 -16.59
CA ARG A 289 -3.31 -10.43 -16.52
C ARG A 289 -3.93 -9.10 -16.08
N LYS A 290 -5.03 -9.14 -15.33
CA LYS A 290 -5.76 -7.94 -14.87
C LYS A 290 -5.76 -7.85 -13.34
N SER A 291 -6.88 -7.47 -12.75
CA SER A 291 -7.12 -7.55 -11.31
C SER A 291 -7.18 -9.00 -10.86
N ILE A 292 -6.52 -9.32 -9.75
CA ILE A 292 -6.71 -10.60 -9.06
C ILE A 292 -8.11 -10.64 -8.41
N LEU A 293 -8.72 -11.83 -8.34
CA LEU A 293 -9.99 -12.12 -7.64
C LEU A 293 -11.10 -11.04 -7.80
N PRO A 294 -11.44 -10.59 -9.03
CA PRO A 294 -12.39 -9.50 -9.21
C PRO A 294 -13.81 -9.81 -8.70
N SER A 295 -14.17 -11.09 -8.55
CA SER A 295 -15.46 -11.53 -8.05
C SER A 295 -15.66 -11.34 -6.54
N THR A 296 -14.60 -11.07 -5.76
CA THR A 296 -14.73 -10.94 -4.29
C THR A 296 -15.71 -9.85 -3.89
N THR A 297 -15.74 -8.72 -4.60
CA THR A 297 -16.70 -7.62 -4.36
C THR A 297 -18.14 -8.05 -4.60
N PHE A 298 -18.38 -8.95 -5.56
CA PHE A 298 -19.70 -9.55 -5.76
C PHE A 298 -20.09 -10.48 -4.61
N TRP A 299 -19.21 -11.39 -4.22
CA TRP A 299 -19.46 -12.32 -3.11
C TRP A 299 -19.74 -11.58 -1.81
N GLN A 300 -19.01 -10.49 -1.56
CA GLN A 300 -19.27 -9.59 -0.45
C GLN A 300 -20.70 -9.01 -0.46
N SER A 301 -21.21 -8.64 -1.64
CA SER A 301 -22.55 -8.05 -1.76
C SER A 301 -23.69 -9.07 -1.66
N ILE A 302 -23.45 -10.35 -1.96
CA ILE A 302 -24.51 -11.37 -1.99
C ILE A 302 -24.52 -12.31 -0.78
N LEU A 303 -23.37 -12.52 -0.13
CA LEU A 303 -23.27 -13.45 0.99
C LEU A 303 -23.75 -12.78 2.28
N TYR A 304 -24.51 -13.53 3.08
CA TYR A 304 -24.81 -13.13 4.45
C TYR A 304 -23.50 -12.86 5.22
N PRO A 305 -23.33 -11.73 5.93
CA PRO A 305 -22.02 -11.28 6.41
C PRO A 305 -21.26 -12.29 7.28
N PRO A 306 -21.89 -13.02 8.22
CA PRO A 306 -21.21 -14.09 8.95
C PRO A 306 -20.66 -15.21 8.06
N ILE A 307 -21.30 -15.52 6.92
CA ILE A 307 -20.76 -16.48 5.94
C ILE A 307 -19.53 -15.89 5.27
N PHE A 308 -19.60 -14.63 4.83
CA PHE A 308 -18.45 -13.95 4.23
C PHE A 308 -17.26 -13.91 5.20
N VAL A 309 -17.50 -13.58 6.47
CA VAL A 309 -16.47 -13.64 7.52
C VAL A 309 -15.86 -15.03 7.65
N ARG A 310 -16.67 -16.09 7.69
CA ARG A 310 -16.16 -17.48 7.75
C ARG A 310 -15.31 -17.85 6.53
N VAL A 311 -15.69 -17.39 5.34
CA VAL A 311 -14.92 -17.64 4.11
C VAL A 311 -13.57 -16.95 4.19
N ILE A 312 -13.54 -15.68 4.61
CA ILE A 312 -12.28 -14.95 4.81
C ILE A 312 -11.42 -15.60 5.89
N ASP A 313 -11.97 -15.87 7.08
CA ASP A 313 -11.25 -16.52 8.17
C ASP A 313 -10.70 -17.90 7.74
N PHE A 314 -11.46 -18.68 6.95
CA PHE A 314 -10.97 -19.93 6.39
C PHE A 314 -9.72 -19.73 5.53
N PHE A 315 -9.71 -18.74 4.62
CA PHE A 315 -8.54 -18.48 3.78
C PHE A 315 -7.36 -17.89 4.57
N LEU A 316 -7.62 -17.08 5.60
CA LEU A 316 -6.56 -16.55 6.47
C LEU A 316 -5.89 -17.67 7.28
N ILE A 317 -6.68 -18.59 7.85
CA ILE A 317 -6.16 -19.79 8.52
C ILE A 317 -5.44 -20.69 7.53
N PHE A 318 -6.05 -20.97 6.38
CA PHE A 318 -5.51 -21.89 5.38
C PHE A 318 -4.17 -21.42 4.82
N LEU A 319 -4.03 -20.14 4.47
CA LEU A 319 -2.82 -19.61 3.83
C LEU A 319 -1.75 -19.16 4.83
N PHE A 320 -2.16 -18.59 5.97
CA PHE A 320 -1.25 -17.90 6.89
C PHE A 320 -1.30 -18.40 8.33
N ASN A 321 -2.23 -19.30 8.68
CA ASN A 321 -2.52 -19.75 10.05
C ASN A 321 -2.94 -18.63 11.01
N TRP A 322 -3.57 -17.57 10.49
CA TRP A 322 -4.12 -16.50 11.32
C TRP A 322 -5.56 -16.81 11.73
N ARG A 323 -5.85 -16.81 13.02
CA ARG A 323 -7.17 -17.15 13.58
C ARG A 323 -8.03 -15.91 13.85
N GLY A 324 -7.42 -14.73 13.95
CA GLY A 324 -8.05 -13.46 14.28
C GLY A 324 -8.72 -13.49 15.64
N ASN A 325 -8.07 -14.09 16.64
CA ASN A 325 -8.62 -14.26 18.00
C ASN A 325 -8.78 -12.91 18.74
N ASN A 326 -7.96 -11.92 18.39
CA ASN A 326 -7.96 -10.60 19.03
C ASN A 326 -9.02 -9.65 18.42
N ILE A 327 -9.71 -10.07 17.35
CA ILE A 327 -10.74 -9.30 16.65
C ILE A 327 -12.12 -9.88 16.99
N SER A 328 -13.05 -9.04 17.47
CA SER A 328 -14.42 -9.51 17.76
C SER A 328 -15.18 -9.89 16.50
N LEU A 329 -16.17 -10.79 16.63
CA LEU A 329 -17.01 -11.17 15.49
C LEU A 329 -17.75 -9.98 14.88
N ASP A 330 -18.26 -9.07 15.71
CA ASP A 330 -18.94 -7.86 15.27
C ASP A 330 -17.99 -6.95 14.47
N GLN A 331 -16.74 -6.81 14.95
CA GLN A 331 -15.70 -6.06 14.24
C GLN A 331 -15.36 -6.71 12.89
N LYS A 332 -15.26 -8.04 12.83
CA LYS A 332 -15.06 -8.76 11.55
C LYS A 332 -16.25 -8.55 10.60
N ILE A 333 -17.49 -8.65 11.09
CA ILE A 333 -18.71 -8.46 10.30
C ILE A 333 -18.75 -7.06 9.67
N ALA A 334 -18.34 -6.04 10.43
CA ALA A 334 -18.27 -4.68 9.93
C ALA A 334 -17.09 -4.50 8.94
N ALA A 335 -15.88 -4.78 9.39
CA ALA A 335 -14.65 -4.36 8.69
C ALA A 335 -14.21 -5.27 7.54
N TYR A 336 -14.55 -6.56 7.53
CA TYR A 336 -14.14 -7.44 6.42
C TYR A 336 -14.78 -7.02 5.08
N SER A 337 -15.93 -6.33 5.13
CA SER A 337 -16.53 -5.68 3.95
C SER A 337 -15.68 -4.52 3.38
N LYS A 338 -14.73 -4.00 4.15
CA LYS A 338 -13.81 -2.92 3.76
C LYS A 338 -12.39 -3.42 3.51
N LEU A 339 -12.11 -4.69 3.86
CA LEU A 339 -10.79 -5.31 3.75
C LEU A 339 -10.33 -5.45 2.29
N TYR A 340 -11.20 -5.93 1.40
CA TYR A 340 -10.83 -6.28 0.04
C TYR A 340 -10.90 -5.09 -0.92
N SER A 341 -9.85 -4.91 -1.71
CA SER A 341 -9.79 -4.04 -2.88
C SER A 341 -8.96 -4.69 -3.99
N TYR A 342 -9.14 -4.21 -5.21
CA TYR A 342 -8.44 -4.76 -6.37
C TYR A 342 -6.92 -4.50 -6.29
N ALA A 343 -6.13 -5.49 -6.72
CA ALA A 343 -4.71 -5.35 -7.04
C ALA A 343 -4.41 -6.06 -8.37
N SER A 344 -3.29 -5.74 -9.02
CA SER A 344 -2.88 -6.48 -10.23
C SER A 344 -2.42 -7.89 -9.89
N VAL A 345 -2.66 -8.84 -10.80
CA VAL A 345 -2.05 -10.18 -10.72
C VAL A 345 -0.53 -10.07 -10.73
N LYS A 346 0.04 -9.11 -11.49
CA LYS A 346 1.50 -8.87 -11.53
C LYS A 346 2.07 -8.52 -10.15
N THR A 347 1.36 -7.74 -9.32
CA THR A 347 1.78 -7.46 -7.93
C THR A 347 1.88 -8.74 -7.10
N VAL A 348 0.92 -9.65 -7.23
CA VAL A 348 0.92 -10.91 -6.47
C VAL A 348 2.00 -11.87 -6.98
N VAL A 349 2.23 -11.91 -8.30
CA VAL A 349 3.37 -12.64 -8.89
C VAL A 349 4.68 -12.11 -8.36
N HIS A 350 4.83 -10.78 -8.25
CA HIS A 350 6.03 -10.16 -7.69
C HIS A 350 6.27 -10.62 -6.24
N TRP A 351 5.24 -10.62 -5.39
CA TRP A 351 5.37 -11.15 -4.03
C TRP A 351 5.87 -12.60 -4.01
N PHE A 352 5.38 -13.45 -4.90
CA PHE A 352 5.86 -14.83 -5.01
C PHE A 352 7.29 -14.94 -5.54
N GLN A 353 7.73 -14.05 -6.42
CA GLN A 353 9.15 -13.95 -6.82
C GLN A 353 10.04 -13.59 -5.62
N ILE A 354 9.61 -12.61 -4.81
CA ILE A 354 10.32 -12.19 -3.58
C ILE A 354 10.41 -13.35 -2.58
N ILE A 355 9.30 -14.05 -2.34
CA ILE A 355 9.23 -15.21 -1.43
C ILE A 355 10.12 -16.36 -1.93
N ARG A 356 10.05 -16.67 -3.23
CA ARG A 356 10.89 -17.70 -3.87
C ARG A 356 12.37 -17.42 -3.69
N ASN A 357 12.78 -16.18 -3.98
CA ASN A 357 14.19 -15.78 -3.97
C ASN A 357 14.70 -15.38 -2.58
N ARG A 358 13.81 -15.31 -1.57
CA ARG A 358 14.09 -14.77 -0.22
C ARG A 358 14.85 -13.46 -0.29
N SER A 359 14.42 -12.60 -1.20
CA SER A 359 15.15 -11.41 -1.61
C SER A 359 14.15 -10.32 -1.95
N PHE A 360 14.22 -9.20 -1.24
CA PHE A 360 13.41 -8.03 -1.55
C PHE A 360 14.01 -7.32 -2.77
N GLN A 361 13.42 -7.61 -3.93
CA GLN A 361 13.96 -7.28 -5.24
C GLN A 361 12.90 -6.72 -6.16
N MET A 362 13.34 -6.16 -7.29
CA MET A 362 12.46 -5.69 -8.35
C MET A 362 11.80 -6.84 -9.10
N TYR A 363 10.79 -6.53 -9.91
CA TYR A 363 10.06 -7.53 -10.67
C TYR A 363 10.96 -8.18 -11.71
N ASP A 364 10.93 -9.50 -11.78
CA ASP A 364 11.67 -10.26 -12.80
C ASP A 364 10.73 -10.52 -13.98
N ASP A 365 10.91 -9.79 -15.08
CA ASP A 365 10.13 -9.98 -16.31
C ASP A 365 10.55 -11.26 -17.07
N ASP A 366 11.77 -11.73 -16.84
CA ASP A 366 12.32 -12.89 -17.53
C ASP A 366 11.86 -14.19 -16.86
N ILE A 367 11.15 -15.00 -17.64
CA ILE A 367 10.69 -16.32 -17.21
C ILE A 367 11.89 -17.25 -17.32
N LEU A 368 12.64 -17.43 -16.24
CA LEU A 368 13.64 -18.50 -16.20
C LEU A 368 12.91 -19.84 -16.44
N SER A 369 13.13 -20.42 -17.62
CA SER A 369 12.71 -21.78 -17.91
C SER A 369 13.28 -22.70 -16.83
N PRO A 370 12.53 -23.69 -16.33
CA PRO A 370 13.05 -24.68 -15.40
C PRO A 370 14.40 -25.27 -15.86
N ILE A 371 14.60 -25.43 -17.18
CA ILE A 371 15.85 -25.91 -17.79
C ILE A 371 17.03 -24.96 -17.53
N MET A 372 16.82 -23.65 -17.58
CA MET A 372 17.85 -22.67 -17.21
C MET A 372 18.12 -22.69 -15.70
N ALA A 373 17.09 -22.91 -14.88
CA ALA A 373 17.25 -23.10 -13.44
C ALA A 373 18.06 -24.36 -13.10
N PHE A 374 17.91 -25.46 -13.87
CA PHE A 374 18.71 -26.69 -13.72
C PHE A 374 20.18 -26.53 -14.19
N SER A 375 20.44 -25.64 -15.15
CA SER A 375 21.79 -25.35 -15.62
C SER A 375 22.63 -24.55 -14.61
N GLY A 376 22.01 -23.96 -13.58
CA GLY A 376 22.67 -23.12 -12.58
C GLY A 376 23.27 -21.82 -13.14
N LYS A 377 23.02 -21.52 -14.42
CA LYS A 377 23.56 -20.37 -15.14
C LYS A 377 22.47 -19.33 -15.36
N ASN A 378 22.33 -18.41 -14.41
CA ASN A 378 21.61 -17.16 -14.63
C ASN A 378 22.59 -16.16 -15.26
N PHE A 379 22.30 -15.68 -16.47
CA PHE A 379 23.14 -14.71 -17.17
C PHE A 379 22.92 -13.26 -16.71
N TYR A 380 21.96 -13.03 -15.83
CA TYR A 380 21.68 -11.74 -15.20
C TYR A 380 21.23 -11.94 -13.75
N LYS A 381 21.25 -10.87 -12.97
CA LYS A 381 20.80 -10.83 -11.58
C LYS A 381 19.76 -9.73 -11.43
N VAL A 382 18.59 -10.09 -10.93
CA VAL A 382 17.51 -9.14 -10.63
C VAL A 382 18.00 -8.15 -9.56
N ALA A 383 17.77 -6.86 -9.81
CA ALA A 383 18.18 -5.81 -8.90
C ALA A 383 17.42 -5.91 -7.57
N LYS A 384 18.14 -5.86 -6.45
CA LYS A 384 17.55 -5.78 -5.11
C LYS A 384 17.19 -4.34 -4.78
N PHE A 385 16.13 -4.12 -4.00
CA PHE A 385 15.95 -2.83 -3.34
C PHE A 385 17.05 -2.66 -2.28
N PRO A 386 17.91 -1.64 -2.37
CA PRO A 386 19.08 -1.52 -1.49
C PRO A 386 18.69 -0.91 -0.13
N THR A 387 17.91 -1.63 0.67
CA THR A 387 17.26 -1.13 1.89
C THR A 387 18.22 -0.60 2.96
N ARG A 388 19.49 -1.02 2.96
CA ARG A 388 20.54 -0.45 3.82
C ARG A 388 20.86 1.03 3.52
N ASN A 389 20.45 1.54 2.36
CA ASN A 389 20.64 2.95 1.98
C ASN A 389 19.59 3.89 2.59
N ILE A 390 18.56 3.35 3.26
CA ILE A 390 17.54 4.16 3.92
C ILE A 390 18.18 4.92 5.07
N THR A 391 18.07 6.24 5.05
CA THR A 391 18.60 7.14 6.09
C THR A 391 17.50 7.66 7.02
N THR A 392 16.23 7.61 6.59
CA THR A 392 15.07 7.88 7.44
C THR A 392 15.07 6.96 8.69
N PRO A 393 14.75 7.47 9.89
CA PRO A 393 14.54 6.65 11.07
C PRO A 393 13.43 5.62 10.85
N ILE A 394 13.66 4.36 11.24
CA ILE A 394 12.71 3.25 11.04
C ILE A 394 12.30 2.68 12.40
N VAL A 395 11.00 2.63 12.65
CA VAL A 395 10.40 1.95 13.81
C VAL A 395 9.47 0.85 13.32
N LEU A 396 9.84 -0.40 13.58
CA LEU A 396 9.04 -1.59 13.29
C LEU A 396 8.17 -1.93 14.50
N VAL A 397 6.88 -2.16 14.28
CA VAL A 397 5.98 -2.76 15.26
C VAL A 397 5.40 -4.02 14.62
N TYR A 398 5.69 -5.19 15.20
CA TYR A 398 5.35 -6.48 14.58
C TYR A 398 4.73 -7.46 15.58
N GLY A 399 3.92 -8.37 15.07
CA GLY A 399 3.26 -9.40 15.85
C GLY A 399 4.13 -10.65 15.97
N GLY A 400 4.31 -11.18 17.18
CA GLY A 400 5.09 -12.41 17.40
C GLY A 400 4.41 -13.67 16.82
N SER A 401 3.10 -13.60 16.56
CA SER A 401 2.29 -14.66 15.94
C SER A 401 2.01 -14.41 14.45
N ASP A 402 2.59 -13.38 13.86
CA ASP A 402 2.44 -13.06 12.44
C ASP A 402 3.41 -13.88 11.57
N SER A 403 2.86 -14.88 10.88
CA SER A 403 3.62 -15.79 10.00
C SER A 403 4.33 -15.13 8.81
N LEU A 404 4.03 -13.88 8.46
CA LEU A 404 4.69 -13.17 7.36
C LEU A 404 5.94 -12.39 7.79
N VAL A 405 6.13 -12.14 9.09
CA VAL A 405 7.23 -11.32 9.60
C VAL A 405 8.37 -12.21 10.09
N ASP A 406 9.48 -12.21 9.35
CA ASP A 406 10.76 -12.72 9.86
C ASP A 406 11.64 -11.53 10.30
N ILE A 407 11.54 -11.17 11.58
CA ILE A 407 12.24 -9.99 12.12
C ILE A 407 13.77 -10.13 12.06
N ASN A 408 14.30 -11.35 12.20
CA ASN A 408 15.74 -11.59 12.21
C ASN A 408 16.34 -11.42 10.82
N VAL A 409 15.65 -11.89 9.78
CA VAL A 409 16.04 -11.63 8.40
C VAL A 409 15.89 -10.14 8.09
N MET A 410 14.80 -9.52 8.55
CA MET A 410 14.53 -8.12 8.29
C MET A 410 15.62 -7.19 8.85
N LEU A 411 15.98 -7.34 10.12
CA LEU A 411 17.01 -6.52 10.75
C LEU A 411 18.41 -6.69 10.12
N LYS A 412 18.68 -7.80 9.44
CA LYS A 412 19.95 -8.00 8.69
C LYS A 412 20.00 -7.23 7.38
N GLU A 413 18.85 -7.04 6.73
CA GLU A 413 18.73 -6.34 5.44
C GLU A 413 18.45 -4.84 5.62
N LEU A 414 18.02 -4.41 6.81
CA LEU A 414 17.74 -3.02 7.14
C LEU A 414 18.97 -2.27 7.73
N PRO A 415 18.93 -0.92 7.74
CA PRO A 415 19.96 -0.11 8.39
C PRO A 415 20.11 -0.42 9.89
N GLY A 416 21.32 -0.26 10.42
CA GLY A 416 21.63 -0.55 11.83
C GLY A 416 20.88 0.33 12.86
N HIS A 417 20.30 1.45 12.42
CA HIS A 417 19.49 2.33 13.28
C HIS A 417 18.01 1.94 13.35
N THR A 418 17.59 0.84 12.72
CA THR A 418 16.21 0.35 12.80
C THR A 418 15.89 -0.15 14.21
N VAL A 419 14.76 0.31 14.75
CA VAL A 419 14.21 -0.15 16.04
C VAL A 419 13.05 -1.10 15.81
N ALA A 420 13.01 -2.23 16.52
CA ALA A 420 11.90 -3.19 16.46
C ALA A 420 11.19 -3.34 17.81
N LYS A 421 9.86 -3.39 17.77
CA LYS A 421 8.96 -3.57 18.91
C LYS A 421 8.01 -4.73 18.62
N GLU A 422 8.01 -5.72 19.50
CA GLU A 422 7.21 -6.94 19.36
C GLU A 422 5.92 -6.85 20.20
N ILE A 423 4.81 -7.30 19.62
CA ILE A 423 3.58 -7.63 20.34
C ILE A 423 3.35 -9.13 20.18
N GLU A 424 3.76 -9.90 21.20
CA GLU A 424 3.95 -11.36 21.12
C GLU A 424 2.75 -12.14 20.54
N HIS A 425 1.53 -11.81 20.96
CA HIS A 425 0.31 -12.53 20.60
C HIS A 425 -0.44 -11.95 19.40
N TYR A 426 0.09 -10.90 18.75
CA TYR A 426 -0.55 -10.29 17.58
C TYR A 426 -0.27 -11.10 16.31
N GLU A 427 -1.32 -11.28 15.52
CA GLU A 427 -1.30 -11.71 14.13
C GLU A 427 -1.38 -10.48 13.20
N HIS A 428 -1.42 -10.70 11.89
CA HIS A 428 -1.27 -9.63 10.89
C HIS A 428 -2.37 -8.55 10.93
N LEU A 429 -3.65 -8.94 10.97
CA LEU A 429 -4.78 -8.00 10.93
C LEU A 429 -5.06 -7.33 12.29
N ASP A 430 -4.42 -7.78 13.37
CA ASP A 430 -4.62 -7.25 14.72
C ASP A 430 -4.16 -5.79 14.81
N PHE A 431 -3.16 -5.40 14.00
CA PHE A 431 -2.68 -4.02 13.86
C PHE A 431 -3.73 -3.04 13.34
N LEU A 432 -4.83 -3.53 12.76
CA LEU A 432 -5.95 -2.72 12.30
C LEU A 432 -7.12 -2.77 13.28
N TRP A 433 -7.47 -3.96 13.77
CA TRP A 433 -8.80 -4.19 14.38
C TRP A 433 -8.82 -5.01 15.68
N ALA A 434 -7.67 -5.26 16.32
CA ALA A 434 -7.67 -5.90 17.62
C ALA A 434 -8.37 -5.04 18.69
N ARG A 435 -8.96 -5.70 19.69
CA ARG A 435 -9.70 -5.05 20.80
C ARG A 435 -8.82 -4.15 21.68
N ASP A 436 -7.51 -4.30 21.60
CA ASP A 436 -6.50 -3.63 22.40
C ASP A 436 -5.45 -2.93 21.53
N VAL A 437 -5.74 -2.70 20.24
CA VAL A 437 -4.85 -2.00 19.30
C VAL A 437 -4.49 -0.59 19.79
N ASP A 438 -5.42 0.11 20.43
CA ASP A 438 -5.23 1.43 21.04
C ASP A 438 -4.26 1.40 22.23
N LYS A 439 -4.11 0.24 22.88
CA LYS A 439 -3.26 0.05 24.06
C LYS A 439 -1.90 -0.53 23.72
N LEU A 440 -1.82 -1.37 22.70
CA LEU A 440 -0.60 -2.13 22.37
C LEU A 440 0.15 -1.60 21.15
N VAL A 441 -0.54 -0.99 20.18
CA VAL A 441 0.08 -0.48 18.95
C VAL A 441 0.23 1.04 18.99
N PHE A 442 -0.84 1.76 19.30
CA PHE A 442 -0.86 3.22 19.18
C PHE A 442 0.18 3.93 20.07
N PRO A 443 0.49 3.47 21.30
CA PRO A 443 1.55 4.10 22.09
C PRO A 443 2.90 4.09 21.39
N HIS A 444 3.27 3.01 20.70
CA HIS A 444 4.52 2.95 19.94
C HIS A 444 4.54 3.90 18.74
N VAL A 445 3.39 4.04 18.06
CA VAL A 445 3.24 5.00 16.96
C VAL A 445 3.42 6.43 17.48
N LEU A 446 2.72 6.77 18.57
CA LEU A 446 2.74 8.11 19.15
C LEU A 446 4.12 8.47 19.71
N GLU A 447 4.78 7.53 20.39
CA GLU A 447 6.16 7.67 20.88
C GLU A 447 7.13 7.99 19.72
N ALA A 448 7.05 7.23 18.62
CA ALA A 448 7.88 7.46 17.44
C ALA A 448 7.60 8.83 16.79
N LEU A 449 6.32 9.20 16.65
CA LEU A 449 5.95 10.52 16.13
C LEU A 449 6.46 11.63 17.04
N GLU A 450 6.34 11.52 18.36
CA GLU A 450 6.82 12.53 19.30
C GLU A 450 8.34 12.71 19.19
N LEU A 451 9.08 11.60 19.13
CA LEU A 451 10.54 11.57 19.07
C LEU A 451 11.11 12.19 17.79
N TYR A 452 10.50 11.91 16.63
CA TYR A 452 11.09 12.27 15.33
C TYR A 452 10.39 13.44 14.63
N SER A 453 9.09 13.65 14.83
CA SER A 453 8.37 14.74 14.17
C SER A 453 8.59 16.10 14.85
N SER A 454 9.12 16.13 16.07
CA SER A 454 9.39 17.36 16.83
C SER A 454 10.79 17.85 16.49
N GLY A 455 10.91 18.57 15.37
CA GLY A 455 12.19 18.99 14.82
C GLY A 455 13.12 19.62 15.86
N GLY A 456 14.36 19.11 15.95
CA GLY A 456 15.56 19.83 16.38
C GLY A 456 15.66 20.38 17.80
N GLU A 457 14.57 20.51 18.57
CA GLU A 457 14.66 20.79 20.00
C GLU A 457 14.80 19.47 20.75
N GLY A 458 16.05 19.00 20.81
CA GLY A 458 16.43 17.87 21.62
C GLY A 458 16.08 18.11 23.08
N LYS A 459 14.89 17.67 23.50
CA LYS A 459 14.75 17.09 24.83
C LYS A 459 15.55 15.80 24.80
N LYS A 460 16.86 15.91 25.07
CA LYS A 460 17.59 14.83 25.70
C LYS A 460 16.77 14.45 26.93
N LEU A 461 16.11 13.30 26.89
CA LEU A 461 15.56 12.67 28.08
C LEU A 461 16.74 12.36 29.00
N ASN A 462 17.06 13.32 29.87
CA ASN A 462 17.83 13.07 31.09
C ASN A 462 16.95 12.21 31.98
N GLY A 463 17.12 10.90 31.86
CA GLY A 463 16.32 9.94 32.61
C GLY A 463 16.61 8.54 32.14
N SER A 464 17.71 7.97 32.62
CA SER A 464 17.90 6.53 32.70
C SER A 464 16.71 5.92 33.45
N ALA A 465 15.70 5.47 32.72
CA ALA A 465 14.62 4.66 33.22
C ALA A 465 14.39 3.52 32.22
N SER A 466 15.25 2.50 32.35
CA SER A 466 14.97 1.09 32.01
C SER A 466 14.21 0.84 30.69
N LEU A 467 14.94 0.88 29.57
CA LEU A 467 14.63 0.09 28.39
C LEU A 467 14.79 -1.41 28.72
N ARG A 468 13.78 -1.99 29.36
CA ARG A 468 13.58 -3.44 29.49
C ARG A 468 12.17 -3.82 29.01
N GLY A 469 11.88 -3.51 27.76
CA GLY A 469 11.10 -4.42 26.90
C GLY A 469 12.12 -5.13 26.01
N ARG A 470 11.94 -6.42 25.70
CA ARG A 470 12.91 -7.25 24.94
C ARG A 470 13.36 -6.55 23.66
N CYS A 471 14.47 -5.83 23.75
CA CYS A 471 15.10 -5.15 22.64
C CYS A 471 16.14 -6.13 22.12
N LEU A 472 15.88 -6.72 20.95
CA LEU A 472 16.86 -7.55 20.25
C LEU A 472 17.86 -6.61 19.58
N THR A 473 18.90 -6.18 20.31
CA THR A 473 20.09 -5.60 19.70
C THR A 473 21.01 -6.73 19.24
N ALA A 474 21.37 -6.72 17.96
CA ALA A 474 22.30 -7.69 17.40
C ALA A 474 23.69 -7.52 18.06
N HIS A 475 24.14 -8.52 18.83
CA HIS A 475 25.50 -8.56 19.34
C HIS A 475 26.49 -8.78 18.19
N HIS A 476 27.22 -7.72 17.83
CA HIS A 476 28.46 -7.82 17.07
C HIS A 476 29.52 -8.54 17.92
N LYS A 477 29.87 -9.78 17.55
CA LYS A 477 31.17 -10.35 17.92
C LYS A 477 32.21 -9.78 16.97
N THR A 478 33.01 -8.85 17.46
CA THR A 478 34.26 -8.41 16.83
C THR A 478 35.26 -9.56 16.88
N TYR A 479 35.57 -10.14 15.72
CA TYR A 479 36.80 -10.92 15.56
C TYR A 479 37.91 -9.93 15.24
N SER A 480 38.81 -9.73 16.19
CA SER A 480 40.09 -9.07 16.00
C SER A 480 40.99 -9.94 15.11
N LEU A 481 41.45 -9.37 14.00
CA LEU A 481 42.50 -9.92 13.16
C LEU A 481 43.82 -10.01 13.95
N PRO A 482 44.60 -11.10 13.86
CA PRO A 482 45.93 -11.13 14.44
C PRO A 482 46.91 -10.34 13.59
N SER A 483 47.66 -9.46 14.27
CA SER A 483 48.83 -8.75 13.77
C SER A 483 49.98 -9.74 13.52
N TYR A 484 50.67 -9.57 12.40
CA TYR A 484 51.91 -10.27 12.06
C TYR A 484 53.08 -9.44 12.60
N SER A 485 53.88 -10.00 13.51
CA SER A 485 55.25 -9.55 13.79
C SER A 485 56.13 -10.75 14.08
N GLU A 486 57.38 -10.60 13.64
CA GLU A 486 58.42 -11.59 13.44
C GLU A 486 59.04 -12.15 14.73
N ASP A 487 59.78 -13.24 14.51
CA ASP A 487 60.91 -13.79 15.30
C ASP A 487 60.60 -14.56 16.59
N GLU A 488 60.81 -15.89 16.55
CA GLU A 488 62.03 -16.48 17.11
C GLU A 488 62.21 -17.97 16.76
N HIS A 489 63.48 -18.36 16.82
CA HIS A 489 64.19 -19.53 16.32
C HIS A 489 63.97 -20.86 17.09
N THR A 490 64.45 -21.94 16.45
CA THR A 490 64.92 -23.26 17.00
C THR A 490 63.82 -24.25 17.45
N ASP A 491 63.89 -25.56 17.22
CA ASP A 491 64.92 -26.44 16.69
C ASP A 491 64.31 -27.82 16.32
N THR A 492 64.85 -28.44 15.26
CA THR A 492 65.03 -29.90 15.04
C THR A 492 63.88 -30.91 15.24
N LYS A 493 63.52 -31.65 14.16
CA LYS A 493 64.04 -32.99 13.77
C LYS A 493 62.99 -33.89 13.08
N ASP A 494 63.46 -34.49 11.99
CA ASP A 494 63.15 -35.83 11.44
C ASP A 494 61.70 -36.18 11.11
N SER A 495 61.35 -36.32 9.82
CA SER A 495 61.67 -37.54 9.04
C SER A 495 60.96 -37.54 7.66
N ALA A 496 61.72 -38.07 6.70
CA ALA A 496 61.49 -38.19 5.26
C ALA A 496 60.16 -38.85 4.81
N LEU A 497 59.68 -38.49 3.61
CA LEU A 497 59.82 -39.34 2.41
C LEU A 497 59.35 -38.63 1.11
N HIS A 498 60.16 -38.86 0.08
CA HIS A 498 60.17 -38.38 -1.30
C HIS A 498 58.93 -38.72 -2.15
N PHE A 499 58.58 -37.83 -3.10
CA PHE A 499 58.85 -38.08 -4.54
C PHE A 499 58.76 -36.80 -5.37
N ASP A 500 59.78 -36.61 -6.20
CA ASP A 500 60.09 -35.46 -7.04
C ASP A 500 59.91 -35.88 -8.52
N SER A 501 59.52 -34.95 -9.40
CA SER A 501 60.13 -34.77 -10.73
C SER A 501 59.33 -33.82 -11.65
N ASN A 502 59.91 -32.64 -11.86
CA ASN A 502 59.77 -31.73 -13.02
C ASN A 502 60.68 -32.26 -14.18
N PRO A 503 61.06 -31.54 -15.26
CA PRO A 503 60.48 -30.44 -16.07
C PRO A 503 60.64 -30.65 -17.61
N SER A 504 60.17 -29.72 -18.48
CA SER A 504 60.97 -29.00 -19.54
C SER A 504 60.16 -28.32 -20.68
N ARG A 505 60.66 -27.14 -21.09
CA ARG A 505 60.25 -26.08 -22.08
C ARG A 505 60.69 -26.44 -23.55
N PRO A 506 60.63 -25.60 -24.64
CA PRO A 506 60.47 -24.12 -24.75
C PRO A 506 59.74 -23.47 -26.00
N SER A 507 59.46 -22.15 -25.86
CA SER A 507 59.54 -20.97 -26.79
C SER A 507 59.21 -21.00 -28.31
N SER A 508 58.47 -19.97 -28.79
CA SER A 508 59.03 -18.86 -29.61
C SER A 508 57.97 -17.79 -30.04
N SER A 509 58.32 -16.49 -29.80
CA SER A 509 58.14 -15.24 -30.59
C SER A 509 56.84 -14.96 -31.39
N GLY A 510 56.25 -13.76 -31.42
CA GLY A 510 56.58 -12.45 -30.84
C GLY A 510 55.84 -11.31 -31.56
N SER A 511 55.66 -10.18 -30.85
CA SER A 511 55.67 -8.76 -31.34
C SER A 511 54.58 -8.31 -32.34
N ALA A 512 53.92 -7.15 -32.28
CA ALA A 512 53.84 -5.93 -31.47
C ALA A 512 52.51 -5.23 -31.92
N THR A 513 51.92 -4.17 -31.36
CA THR A 513 52.47 -2.98 -30.69
C THR A 513 51.34 -2.27 -29.93
N MET A 514 51.76 -1.66 -28.83
CA MET A 514 51.11 -0.81 -27.85
C MET A 514 50.74 0.58 -28.40
N LYS A 515 49.72 1.25 -27.85
CA LYS A 515 49.85 2.62 -27.30
C LYS A 515 48.67 3.05 -26.42
N ILE A 516 49.08 3.56 -25.27
CA ILE A 516 48.35 4.16 -24.15
C ILE A 516 48.19 5.67 -24.43
N ALA A 517 47.10 6.29 -23.97
CA ALA A 517 47.16 7.53 -23.17
C ALA A 517 45.77 8.00 -22.74
N ASP A 518 45.64 8.15 -21.41
CA ASP A 518 44.67 8.98 -20.71
C ASP A 518 44.64 10.42 -21.23
N HIS A 519 43.46 11.03 -21.21
CA HIS A 519 43.30 12.39 -20.72
C HIS A 519 41.88 12.63 -20.21
N SER A 520 41.79 13.13 -18.98
CA SER A 520 40.59 13.63 -18.32
C SER A 520 39.97 14.81 -19.07
N MET A 521 38.64 14.95 -19.05
CA MET A 521 38.00 16.24 -18.74
C MET A 521 36.59 16.05 -18.18
N GLN A 522 36.41 16.63 -17.00
CA GLN A 522 35.16 17.05 -16.39
C GLN A 522 34.43 18.05 -17.31
N HIS A 523 33.09 18.04 -17.25
CA HIS A 523 32.08 18.93 -17.87
C HIS A 523 31.30 18.31 -19.06
N GLU A 524 29.99 18.11 -18.83
CA GLU A 524 28.84 18.19 -19.74
C GLU A 524 27.78 17.11 -19.40
N MET A 525 26.88 17.41 -18.45
CA MET A 525 25.53 16.82 -18.41
C MET A 525 24.54 17.81 -17.76
N ASP A 526 24.55 19.05 -18.21
CA ASP A 526 23.41 19.98 -18.10
C ASP A 526 22.92 20.24 -19.53
N GLY A 527 22.01 19.39 -20.03
CA GLY A 527 21.63 19.48 -21.43
C GLY A 527 20.66 18.42 -21.93
N LEU A 528 19.64 18.03 -21.15
CA LEU A 528 18.55 17.22 -21.69
C LEU A 528 17.18 17.52 -21.03
N TYR A 529 16.85 18.81 -20.94
CA TYR A 529 15.48 19.30 -20.73
C TYR A 529 15.28 20.62 -21.47
N SER A 530 14.99 20.56 -22.76
CA SER A 530 14.12 21.53 -23.45
C SER A 530 14.08 21.25 -24.94
N SER A 531 12.92 20.86 -25.49
CA SER A 531 12.58 21.07 -26.90
C SER A 531 11.09 20.81 -27.15
N ILE A 532 10.21 21.73 -26.76
CA ILE A 532 9.00 22.07 -27.53
C ILE A 532 8.77 23.59 -27.38
N LYS A 533 9.04 24.37 -28.43
CA LYS A 533 8.69 25.79 -28.57
C LYS A 533 7.39 25.90 -29.37
N ILE A 534 6.42 26.68 -28.87
CA ILE A 534 5.30 27.25 -29.64
C ILE A 534 5.43 28.78 -29.56
N PRO A 535 5.15 29.56 -30.62
CA PRO A 535 5.65 30.93 -30.77
C PRO A 535 4.80 31.99 -30.05
N ARG A 536 5.46 33.06 -29.60
CA ARG A 536 4.85 34.32 -29.12
C ARG A 536 4.63 35.28 -30.29
N GLY A 537 3.43 35.84 -30.37
CA GLY A 537 3.09 37.02 -31.17
C GLY A 537 2.80 38.24 -30.28
N ASP A 538 3.01 39.42 -30.84
CA ASP A 538 3.31 40.71 -30.20
C ASP A 538 2.17 41.48 -29.50
N LYS A 539 2.61 42.44 -28.68
CA LYS A 539 1.85 43.44 -27.90
C LYS A 539 1.18 44.55 -28.74
N LYS A 540 0.02 45.03 -28.26
CA LYS A 540 -0.46 46.44 -28.16
C LYS A 540 -1.82 46.42 -27.42
N ARG A 541 -2.35 47.43 -26.70
CA ARG A 541 -1.88 48.51 -25.82
C ARG A 541 -3.14 49.01 -25.05
N SER A 542 -2.95 49.42 -23.79
CA SER A 542 -3.72 50.37 -22.93
C SER A 542 -5.19 50.14 -22.54
N GLY A 543 -5.47 50.36 -21.24
CA GLY A 543 -6.77 50.77 -20.71
C GLY A 543 -6.85 50.63 -19.18
N SER A 544 -6.43 51.66 -18.45
CA SER A 544 -6.57 51.76 -16.98
C SER A 544 -7.90 52.42 -16.60
N VAL A 545 -8.64 51.91 -15.61
CA VAL A 545 -9.52 52.71 -14.74
C VAL A 545 -9.60 52.09 -13.33
N SER A 546 -9.63 52.99 -12.34
CA SER A 546 -9.56 52.83 -10.89
C SER A 546 -10.92 52.57 -10.20
N SER A 547 -10.86 51.88 -9.05
CA SER A 547 -11.65 52.00 -7.79
C SER A 547 -13.17 52.18 -7.80
N THR A 548 -13.88 51.39 -6.98
CA THR A 548 -14.48 51.86 -5.69
C THR A 548 -15.17 50.75 -4.90
N PHE A 549 -15.08 50.90 -3.57
CA PHE A 549 -15.89 50.23 -2.53
C PHE A 549 -17.32 50.79 -2.53
N SER A 550 -18.32 49.92 -2.30
CA SER A 550 -19.64 50.33 -1.81
C SER A 550 -20.21 49.26 -0.87
N THR A 551 -20.43 49.67 0.37
CA THR A 551 -21.24 49.00 1.40
C THR A 551 -22.73 49.19 1.12
N SER A 552 -23.54 48.16 1.35
CA SER A 552 -24.95 48.35 1.72
C SER A 552 -25.42 47.29 2.72
N SER A 553 -25.90 47.79 3.84
CA SER A 553 -26.64 47.12 4.90
C SER A 553 -28.11 46.96 4.51
N LEU A 554 -28.76 45.86 4.90
CA LEU A 554 -30.22 45.81 5.15
C LEU A 554 -30.58 44.60 6.04
N GLY A 555 -30.92 44.90 7.29
CA GLY A 555 -32.18 44.59 7.97
C GLY A 555 -32.67 43.15 8.12
N GLU A 556 -32.85 42.75 9.38
CA GLU A 556 -33.53 41.58 9.92
C GLU A 556 -34.98 41.37 9.44
N ALA A 557 -35.42 40.11 9.38
CA ALA A 557 -36.73 39.67 9.88
C ALA A 557 -36.72 38.15 10.10
N GLY A 558 -37.06 37.70 11.30
CA GLY A 558 -37.14 36.30 11.67
C GLY A 558 -38.41 35.60 11.21
N MET A 559 -38.38 34.26 11.22
CA MET A 559 -39.50 33.38 11.58
C MET A 559 -39.03 31.92 11.57
N SER A 560 -39.24 31.25 12.69
CA SER A 560 -39.20 29.79 12.84
C SER A 560 -40.20 29.08 11.90
N PRO A 561 -39.95 27.81 11.56
CA PRO A 561 -41.04 26.84 11.60
C PRO A 561 -40.68 25.52 12.29
N THR A 562 -41.54 25.20 13.25
CA THR A 562 -42.18 23.93 13.55
C THR A 562 -41.81 22.69 12.72
N SER A 563 -41.69 21.59 13.47
CA SER A 563 -41.65 20.20 13.04
C SER A 563 -42.76 19.80 12.05
N SER A 564 -42.38 19.06 11.01
CA SER A 564 -43.25 18.07 10.37
C SER A 564 -42.43 16.81 10.09
N ARG A 565 -42.83 15.71 10.76
CA ARG A 565 -42.39 14.34 10.49
C ARG A 565 -42.82 13.96 9.07
N SER A 566 -41.88 13.51 8.25
CA SER A 566 -42.15 12.73 7.04
C SER A 566 -41.60 11.32 7.23
N LEU A 567 -42.52 10.36 7.22
CA LEU A 567 -42.29 8.91 7.20
C LEU A 567 -41.93 8.51 5.77
N ILE A 568 -40.64 8.32 5.47
CA ILE A 568 -40.18 7.58 4.29
C ILE A 568 -38.98 6.73 4.72
N GLY A 569 -39.15 5.40 4.68
CA GLY A 569 -38.08 4.44 4.95
C GLY A 569 -37.03 4.42 3.83
N PRO A 570 -35.81 3.92 4.09
CA PRO A 570 -34.72 3.99 3.13
C PRO A 570 -34.81 2.83 2.13
N GLY A 571 -34.81 3.14 0.83
CA GLY A 571 -34.62 2.15 -0.23
C GLY A 571 -35.46 2.44 -1.47
N GLY A 572 -34.90 3.16 -2.44
CA GLY A 572 -35.51 3.34 -3.75
C GLY A 572 -34.65 4.17 -4.69
N ILE A 573 -33.78 3.52 -5.46
CA ILE A 573 -33.14 4.13 -6.63
C ILE A 573 -34.20 4.21 -7.73
N THR A 574 -34.66 5.42 -8.05
CA THR A 574 -35.51 5.69 -9.21
C THR A 574 -34.66 5.72 -10.49
N LEU A 575 -34.79 4.70 -11.32
CA LEU A 575 -34.34 4.69 -12.71
C LEU A 575 -35.39 5.40 -13.58
N GLY A 576 -35.12 6.65 -13.97
CA GLY A 576 -35.89 7.37 -14.97
C GLY A 576 -35.40 7.03 -16.38
N THR A 577 -36.19 6.27 -17.13
CA THR A 577 -36.05 6.10 -18.59
C THR A 577 -36.58 7.33 -19.32
N GLY A 578 -35.75 7.99 -20.13
CA GLY A 578 -36.18 9.02 -21.07
C GLY A 578 -35.28 9.03 -22.31
N LYS A 579 -35.84 8.68 -23.47
CA LYS A 579 -35.24 8.85 -24.81
C LYS A 579 -35.56 10.27 -25.37
N PRO A 580 -34.87 10.72 -26.44
CA PRO A 580 -34.43 12.11 -26.60
C PRO A 580 -35.31 12.96 -27.52
N THR A 581 -35.28 14.30 -27.32
CA THR A 581 -35.58 15.31 -28.35
C THR A 581 -34.97 16.68 -27.99
N ALA A 582 -34.18 17.21 -28.94
CA ALA A 582 -33.93 18.62 -29.37
C ALA A 582 -33.82 19.75 -28.32
N GLY A 583 -32.97 20.78 -28.48
CA GLY A 583 -32.18 21.22 -29.62
C GLY A 583 -31.42 22.50 -29.23
N VAL A 584 -30.27 22.69 -29.86
CA VAL A 584 -29.44 23.88 -29.77
C VAL A 584 -30.15 25.01 -30.51
N SER A 585 -30.35 26.16 -29.85
CA SER A 585 -30.69 27.42 -30.51
C SER A 585 -29.58 28.42 -30.24
N THR A 586 -28.72 28.59 -31.24
CA THR A 586 -27.83 29.74 -31.39
C THR A 586 -28.65 30.88 -31.98
N GLY A 587 -28.93 31.91 -31.18
CA GLY A 587 -29.51 33.16 -31.65
C GLY A 587 -28.45 34.01 -32.35
N LEU A 588 -28.43 33.94 -33.68
CA LEU A 588 -27.81 34.93 -34.57
C LEU A 588 -28.95 35.79 -35.11
N SER A 589 -29.03 37.03 -34.66
CA SER A 589 -29.90 38.07 -35.23
C SER A 589 -29.08 38.87 -36.25
N ILE A 590 -29.36 38.65 -37.54
CA ILE A 590 -29.00 39.56 -38.62
C ILE A 590 -30.24 40.41 -38.88
N ASP A 591 -30.13 41.72 -38.63
CA ASP A 591 -31.02 42.73 -39.20
C ASP A 591 -30.33 43.29 -40.45
N GLU A 592 -30.94 43.07 -41.62
CA GLU A 592 -30.67 43.81 -42.84
C GLU A 592 -31.46 45.12 -42.81
N SER A 593 -30.80 46.27 -42.80
CA SER A 593 -31.23 47.47 -43.52
C SER A 593 -30.21 48.61 -43.39
N GLY A 594 -29.82 49.17 -44.54
CA GLY A 594 -29.45 50.59 -44.65
C GLY A 594 -28.00 50.92 -45.00
N GLU A 595 -27.81 51.21 -46.29
CA GLU A 595 -26.75 52.00 -46.96
C GLU A 595 -25.36 51.39 -47.22
#